data_AF-A0A9W7YDG8-F1
#
_entry.id   AF-A0A9W7YDG8-F1
#
_cell.length_a   1.000
_cell.length_b   1.000
_cell.length_c   1.000
_cell.angle_alpha   90.00
_cell.angle_beta   90.00
_cell.angle_gamma   90.00
#
_symmetry.space_group_name_H-M   'P 1'
#
loop_
_entity.id
_entity.type
_entity.pdbx_description
1 polymer ?
#
loop_
_entity_poly.entity_id
_entity_poly.type
_entity_poly.pdbx_seq_one_letter_code
_entity_poly.pdbx_strand_id
1 'polypeptide(L)'
;ANNVVDLGQIGQINVGEQRAKALQRRAEAYETNERYEDGLSDWKALREIARDAAMRQQSTRGVQRCEKVLGIGQPVRRPTPAAAPAAEDLANVFASISISTVKSGNPTILTSHTENSVAVAEMRLKEQARRTEDDQRLAMHDQVDAQLRQWKDGKQQNLRALLSSVHLLLPNFTPIGIHEIIEASKVKRAYMRTIAKLHPDKLAKGVDLRTSMVSSSVFTVLNEAWDAFKAQEGVS
;
A
#
# COMPACT_ATOMS: atom_id res chain seq x y z
N ALA A 1 0.21 27.57 27.85
CA ALA A 1 -1.09 27.79 27.18
C ALA A 1 -1.65 26.43 26.77
N ASN A 2 -2.82 26.07 27.30
CA ASN A 2 -3.42 24.74 27.13
C ASN A 2 -3.81 24.50 25.67
N ASN A 3 -3.10 23.58 24.99
CA ASN A 3 -3.37 23.12 23.61
C ASN A 3 -4.55 22.12 23.55
N VAL A 4 -5.43 22.13 24.54
CA VAL A 4 -6.54 21.17 24.66
C VAL A 4 -7.83 21.91 24.34
N VAL A 5 -8.50 21.48 23.27
CA VAL A 5 -9.82 21.97 22.88
C VAL A 5 -10.84 20.96 23.37
N ASP A 6 -11.77 21.42 24.22
CA ASP A 6 -12.89 20.62 24.68
C ASP A 6 -14.02 20.73 23.66
N LEU A 7 -14.43 19.59 23.08
CA LEU A 7 -15.50 19.53 22.09
C LEU A 7 -16.84 19.10 22.71
N GLY A 8 -16.97 19.06 24.04
CA GLY A 8 -18.18 18.64 24.72
C GLY A 8 -18.37 17.12 24.65
N GLN A 9 -19.49 16.64 24.08
CA GLN A 9 -19.83 15.20 24.06
C GLN A 9 -18.82 14.31 23.30
N ILE A 10 -17.96 14.90 22.48
CA ILE A 10 -16.98 14.21 21.61
C ILE A 10 -15.62 14.03 22.29
N GLY A 11 -15.45 14.55 23.52
CA GLY A 11 -14.21 14.49 24.29
C GLY A 11 -13.24 15.65 24.04
N GLN A 12 -12.05 15.55 24.65
CA GLN A 12 -11.02 16.58 24.58
C GLN A 12 -9.94 16.22 23.55
N ILE A 13 -9.56 17.20 22.73
CA ILE A 13 -8.54 17.06 21.70
C ILE A 13 -7.30 17.89 22.04
N ASN A 14 -6.14 17.24 22.10
CA ASN A 14 -4.87 17.95 22.15
C ASN A 14 -4.43 18.38 20.74
N VAL A 15 -4.69 19.64 20.40
CA VAL A 15 -4.39 20.24 19.09
C VAL A 15 -2.89 20.20 18.80
N GLY A 16 -2.04 20.33 19.82
CA GLY A 16 -0.59 20.27 19.66
C GLY A 16 -0.13 18.87 19.21
N GLU A 17 -0.66 17.84 19.85
CA GLU A 17 -0.36 16.44 19.51
C GLU A 17 -0.91 16.07 18.14
N GLN A 18 -2.14 16.49 17.82
CA GLN A 18 -2.73 16.24 16.50
C GLN A 18 -1.96 16.96 15.38
N ARG A 19 -1.52 18.20 15.62
CA ARG A 19 -0.68 18.93 14.67
C ARG A 19 0.65 18.21 14.43
N ALA A 20 1.29 17.68 15.47
CA ALA A 20 2.51 16.91 15.33
C ALA A 20 2.31 15.63 14.50
N LYS A 21 1.24 14.86 14.80
CA LYS A 21 0.87 13.66 14.03
C LYS A 21 0.52 13.98 12.57
N ALA A 22 -0.12 15.12 12.30
CA ALA A 22 -0.45 15.56 10.94
C ALA A 22 0.82 15.92 10.15
N LEU A 23 1.75 16.67 10.76
CA LEU A 23 3.05 17.00 10.15
C LEU A 23 3.86 15.75 9.83
N GLN A 24 3.89 14.77 10.74
CA GLN A 24 4.58 13.51 10.51
C GLN A 24 4.05 12.78 9.27
N ARG A 25 2.72 12.57 9.17
CA ARG A 25 2.12 11.86 8.02
C ARG A 25 2.35 12.61 6.71
N ARG A 26 2.29 13.94 6.75
CA ARG A 26 2.52 14.77 5.57
C ARG A 26 3.97 14.69 5.10
N ALA A 27 4.94 14.72 6.03
CA ALA A 27 6.36 14.55 5.71
C ALA A 27 6.65 13.17 5.12
N GLU A 28 6.08 12.11 5.69
CA GLU A 28 6.20 10.74 5.16
C GLU A 28 5.63 10.62 3.74
N ALA A 29 4.48 11.26 3.46
CA ALA A 29 3.90 11.30 2.12
C ALA A 29 4.74 12.09 1.10
N TYR A 30 5.45 13.14 1.54
CA TYR A 30 6.39 13.84 0.68
C TYR A 30 7.62 13.00 0.36
N GLU A 31 8.14 12.21 1.31
CA GLU A 31 9.22 11.25 1.05
C GLU A 31 8.82 10.19 0.02
N THR A 32 7.58 9.67 0.06
CA THR A 32 7.10 8.69 -0.93
C THR A 32 6.89 9.28 -2.31
N ASN A 33 6.63 10.59 -2.39
CA ASN A 33 6.42 11.31 -3.64
C ASN A 33 7.69 12.01 -4.14
N GLU A 34 8.85 11.65 -3.59
CA GLU A 34 10.17 12.20 -3.94
C GLU A 34 10.29 13.73 -3.79
N ARG A 35 9.38 14.36 -3.03
CA ARG A 35 9.37 15.79 -2.73
C ARG A 35 10.15 16.09 -1.45
N TYR A 36 11.46 15.82 -1.48
CA TYR A 36 12.30 15.87 -0.28
C TYR A 36 12.49 17.28 0.30
N GLU A 37 12.35 18.34 -0.49
CA GLU A 37 12.43 19.72 -0.01
C GLU A 37 11.25 20.09 0.91
N ASP A 38 10.02 19.78 0.47
CA ASP A 38 8.81 19.99 1.27
C ASP A 38 8.80 19.08 2.51
N GLY A 39 9.19 17.81 2.33
CA GLY A 39 9.33 16.86 3.43
C GLY A 39 10.34 17.31 4.49
N LEU A 40 11.47 17.90 4.07
CA LEU A 40 12.48 18.45 4.98
C LEU A 40 11.92 19.58 5.84
N SER A 41 11.12 20.47 5.25
CA SER A 41 10.45 21.56 5.96
C SER A 41 9.52 21.03 7.05
N ASP A 42 8.70 20.03 6.72
CA ASP A 42 7.77 19.41 7.67
C ASP A 42 8.48 18.63 8.78
N TRP A 43 9.56 17.91 8.47
CA TRP A 43 10.36 17.23 9.49
C TRP A 43 11.04 18.22 10.44
N LYS A 44 11.53 19.36 9.94
CA LYS A 44 12.06 20.44 10.77
C LYS A 44 10.97 21.04 11.66
N ALA A 45 9.80 21.36 11.10
CA ALA A 45 8.66 21.86 11.86
C ALA A 45 8.19 20.87 12.95
N LEU A 46 8.18 19.58 12.64
CA LEU A 46 7.87 18.53 13.62
C LEU A 46 8.90 18.48 14.75
N ARG A 47 10.19 18.62 14.46
CA ARG A 47 11.27 18.60 15.47
C ARG A 47 11.14 19.73 16.49
N GLU A 48 10.68 20.90 16.05
CA GLU A 48 10.46 22.06 16.93
C GLU A 48 9.21 21.89 17.82
N ILE A 49 8.16 21.24 17.30
CA ILE A 49 6.89 21.08 18.02
C ILE A 49 6.88 19.82 18.91
N ALA A 50 7.67 18.81 18.56
CA ALA A 50 7.73 17.54 19.28
C ALA A 50 8.23 17.72 20.72
N ARG A 51 7.35 17.38 21.67
CA ARG A 51 7.69 17.31 23.10
C ARG A 51 8.21 15.93 23.50
N ASP A 52 7.79 14.89 22.79
CA ASP A 52 8.22 13.52 23.03
C ASP A 52 9.60 13.26 22.43
N ALA A 53 10.49 12.67 23.22
CA ALA A 53 11.84 12.33 22.79
C ALA A 53 11.85 11.41 21.55
N ALA A 54 10.92 10.44 21.49
CA ALA A 54 10.79 9.52 20.36
C ALA A 54 10.43 10.26 19.05
N MET A 55 9.47 11.18 19.10
CA MET A 55 9.04 11.96 17.94
C MET A 55 10.11 12.97 17.50
N ARG A 56 10.87 13.52 18.45
CA ARG A 56 12.04 14.38 18.16
C ARG A 56 13.18 13.60 17.51
N GLN A 57 13.42 12.36 17.94
CA GLN A 57 14.40 11.48 17.28
C GLN A 57 13.93 11.07 15.88
N GLN A 58 12.66 10.74 15.70
CA GLN A 58 12.10 10.39 14.41
C GLN A 58 12.22 11.54 13.40
N SER A 59 11.86 12.76 13.81
CA SER A 59 12.03 13.95 12.97
C SER A 59 13.49 14.22 12.62
N THR A 60 14.42 14.02 13.57
CA THR A 60 15.85 14.16 13.29
C THR A 60 16.33 13.15 12.23
N ARG A 61 15.87 11.89 12.31
CA ARG A 61 16.17 10.88 11.29
C ARG A 61 15.55 11.25 9.94
N GLY A 62 14.33 11.77 9.92
CA GLY A 62 13.65 12.26 8.71
C GLY A 62 14.42 13.39 8.03
N VAL A 63 14.87 14.38 8.82
CA VAL A 63 15.74 15.47 8.34
C VAL A 63 17.02 14.92 7.72
N GLN A 64 17.72 14.00 8.41
CA GLN A 64 18.96 13.42 7.89
C GLN A 64 18.76 12.65 6.58
N ARG A 65 17.64 11.92 6.44
CA ARG A 65 17.30 11.23 5.18
C ARG A 65 17.10 12.23 4.05
N CYS A 66 16.31 13.26 4.28
CA CYS A 66 16.02 14.28 3.26
C CYS A 66 17.28 15.08 2.89
N GLU A 67 18.10 15.48 3.88
CA GLU A 67 19.38 16.19 3.64
C GLU A 67 20.37 15.34 2.85
N LYS A 68 20.42 14.02 3.12
CA LYS A 68 21.27 13.10 2.37
C LYS A 68 20.85 13.00 0.89
N VAL A 69 19.55 12.98 0.61
CA VAL A 69 19.04 12.92 -0.78
C VAL A 69 19.25 14.24 -1.51
N LEU A 70 19.07 15.37 -0.81
CA LEU A 70 19.27 16.71 -1.37
C LEU A 70 20.75 17.12 -1.45
N GLY A 71 21.68 16.32 -0.93
CA GLY A 71 23.11 16.64 -0.92
C GLY A 71 23.49 17.83 -0.01
N ILE A 72 22.59 18.28 0.86
CA ILE A 72 22.80 19.42 1.75
C ILE A 72 23.59 18.95 2.97
N GLY A 73 24.83 19.43 3.14
CA GLY A 73 25.64 19.17 4.33
C GLY A 73 26.64 18.00 4.23
N GLN A 74 26.95 17.49 3.03
CA GLN A 74 28.13 16.63 2.88
C GLN A 74 29.40 17.46 3.15
N PRO A 75 30.25 17.10 4.14
CA PRO A 75 31.54 17.74 4.29
C PRO A 75 32.37 17.43 3.04
N VAL A 76 32.71 18.46 2.27
CA VAL A 76 33.70 18.36 1.20
C VAL A 76 35.01 17.91 1.83
N ARG A 77 35.37 16.64 1.63
CA ARG A 77 36.64 16.09 2.12
C ARG A 77 37.78 16.78 1.38
N ARG A 78 38.43 17.75 2.04
CA ARG A 78 39.71 18.30 1.59
C ARG A 78 40.82 17.32 2.01
N PRO A 79 41.61 16.74 1.08
CA PRO A 79 42.66 15.80 1.44
C PRO A 79 43.83 16.56 2.10
N THR A 80 44.23 16.14 3.31
CA THR A 80 45.49 16.54 3.95
C THR A 80 46.48 15.37 3.97
N PRO A 81 47.79 15.61 3.73
CA PRO A 81 48.79 14.56 3.60
C PRO A 81 49.23 13.98 4.96
N ALA A 82 49.59 12.70 4.94
CA ALA A 82 49.89 11.86 6.09
C ALA A 82 51.27 12.11 6.72
N ALA A 83 51.38 11.95 8.05
CA ALA A 83 52.63 11.81 8.78
C ALA A 83 52.55 10.64 9.78
N ALA A 84 53.66 9.90 9.92
CA ALA A 84 53.83 8.58 10.54
C ALA A 84 54.03 8.64 12.09
N PRO A 85 54.01 7.48 12.81
CA PRO A 85 53.54 7.36 14.21
C PRO A 85 54.64 7.20 15.28
N ALA A 86 54.28 7.38 16.55
CA ALA A 86 55.09 7.04 17.73
C ALA A 86 54.26 6.31 18.81
N ALA A 87 54.98 5.60 19.69
CA ALA A 87 54.64 4.38 20.45
C ALA A 87 53.67 4.49 21.65
N GLU A 88 53.34 3.31 22.18
CA GLU A 88 52.19 2.86 22.99
C GLU A 88 52.26 3.13 24.51
N ASP A 89 51.10 3.10 25.19
CA ASP A 89 51.00 2.74 26.61
C ASP A 89 49.77 1.83 26.87
N LEU A 90 50.00 0.72 27.57
CA LEU A 90 49.20 -0.52 27.64
C LEU A 90 48.41 -0.63 28.96
N ALA A 91 47.46 0.27 29.21
CA ALA A 91 46.78 0.33 30.51
C ALA A 91 45.25 0.16 30.51
N ASN A 92 44.58 -0.29 29.44
CA ASN A 92 43.12 -0.50 29.53
C ASN A 92 42.55 -1.70 28.75
N VAL A 93 43.19 -2.85 28.95
CA VAL A 93 42.92 -4.15 28.30
C VAL A 93 41.60 -4.83 28.75
N PHE A 94 40.74 -4.20 29.56
CA PHE A 94 39.53 -4.89 30.07
C PHE A 94 38.23 -4.05 30.20
N ALA A 95 38.10 -2.91 29.50
CA ALA A 95 36.82 -2.21 29.38
C ALA A 95 36.08 -2.64 28.09
N SER A 96 35.80 -3.94 28.00
CA SER A 96 35.51 -4.70 26.79
C SER A 96 34.09 -4.51 26.21
N ILE A 97 34.02 -4.58 24.87
CA ILE A 97 32.87 -4.84 23.96
C ILE A 97 32.11 -3.59 23.46
N SER A 98 31.94 -3.26 22.16
CA SER A 98 32.55 -3.61 20.86
C SER A 98 31.87 -2.72 19.80
N ILE A 99 32.61 -1.95 19.00
CA ILE A 99 32.26 -1.72 17.58
C ILE A 99 33.55 -1.50 16.80
N SER A 100 33.94 -2.53 16.05
CA SER A 100 35.15 -2.50 15.24
C SER A 100 34.94 -1.58 14.04
N THR A 101 35.59 -0.42 14.07
CA THR A 101 35.91 0.37 12.89
C THR A 101 36.90 -0.44 12.04
N VAL A 102 36.51 -0.80 10.81
CA VAL A 102 37.41 -1.35 9.81
C VAL A 102 38.21 -0.23 9.13
N LYS A 103 39.52 -0.43 9.05
CA LYS A 103 40.51 0.50 8.46
C LYS A 103 40.57 0.29 6.94
N SER A 104 40.53 1.43 6.25
CA SER A 104 40.88 1.71 4.84
C SER A 104 41.47 0.56 4.00
N GLY A 105 40.68 0.09 3.05
CA GLY A 105 41.11 -0.47 1.77
C GLY A 105 40.19 0.11 0.68
N ASN A 106 40.76 0.41 -0.49
CA ASN A 106 40.14 0.82 -1.76
C ASN A 106 38.59 0.68 -1.83
N PRO A 107 37.80 1.66 -2.31
CA PRO A 107 36.36 1.47 -2.49
C PRO A 107 36.11 0.70 -3.79
N THR A 108 36.68 -0.51 -3.92
CA THR A 108 35.97 -1.56 -4.64
C THR A 108 34.85 -1.96 -3.71
N ILE A 109 33.70 -1.35 -3.97
CA ILE A 109 32.43 -1.56 -3.28
C ILE A 109 32.28 -3.06 -2.95
N LEU A 110 32.29 -3.37 -1.65
CA LEU A 110 31.98 -4.69 -1.11
C LEU A 110 30.45 -4.89 -1.10
N THR A 111 29.79 -4.66 -2.24
CA THR A 111 28.37 -4.96 -2.48
C THR A 111 28.08 -6.46 -2.47
N SER A 112 29.10 -7.32 -2.42
CA SER A 112 28.97 -8.75 -2.65
C SER A 112 28.41 -9.57 -1.48
N HIS A 113 28.39 -9.08 -0.23
CA HIS A 113 27.98 -9.91 0.92
C HIS A 113 26.53 -9.71 1.40
N THR A 114 25.85 -8.62 1.03
CA THR A 114 24.40 -8.44 1.24
C THR A 114 23.56 -8.80 0.01
N GLU A 115 24.19 -9.06 -1.13
CA GLU A 115 23.50 -9.50 -2.35
C GLU A 115 23.17 -10.99 -2.37
N ASN A 116 23.81 -11.79 -1.50
CA ASN A 116 23.74 -13.25 -1.47
C ASN A 116 23.03 -13.83 -0.22
N SER A 117 22.35 -13.00 0.58
CA SER A 117 21.57 -13.50 1.72
C SER A 117 20.27 -14.14 1.22
N VAL A 118 19.96 -15.34 1.70
CA VAL A 118 18.73 -16.10 1.37
C VAL A 118 17.47 -15.23 1.54
N ALA A 119 17.42 -14.42 2.59
CA ALA A 119 16.30 -13.52 2.85
C ALA A 119 16.12 -12.42 1.78
N VAL A 120 17.21 -11.94 1.18
CA VAL A 120 17.17 -10.92 0.11
C VAL A 120 16.79 -11.57 -1.23
N ALA A 121 17.25 -12.79 -1.49
CA ALA A 121 16.84 -13.57 -2.66
C ALA A 121 15.34 -13.90 -2.62
N GLU A 122 14.81 -14.32 -1.47
CA GLU A 122 13.38 -14.56 -1.26
C GLU A 122 12.54 -13.29 -1.43
N MET A 123 12.99 -12.16 -0.89
CA MET A 123 12.32 -10.86 -1.07
C MET A 123 12.26 -10.46 -2.54
N ARG A 124 13.39 -10.57 -3.27
CA ARG A 124 13.46 -10.27 -4.71
C ARG A 124 12.56 -11.20 -5.52
N LEU A 125 12.54 -12.49 -5.21
CA LEU A 125 11.68 -13.46 -5.89
C LEU A 125 10.20 -13.16 -5.67
N LYS A 126 9.81 -12.83 -4.42
CA LYS A 126 8.44 -12.45 -4.10
C LYS A 126 8.02 -11.15 -4.79
N GLU A 127 8.90 -10.16 -4.84
CA GLU A 127 8.61 -8.90 -5.53
C GLU A 127 8.54 -9.08 -7.04
N GLN A 128 9.41 -9.90 -7.62
CA GLN A 128 9.37 -10.24 -9.04
C GLN A 128 8.07 -10.98 -9.39
N ALA A 129 7.66 -11.96 -8.57
CA ALA A 129 6.38 -12.65 -8.73
C ALA A 129 5.19 -11.67 -8.70
N ARG A 130 5.16 -10.76 -7.71
CA ARG A 130 4.11 -9.72 -7.63
C ARG A 130 4.09 -8.82 -8.88
N ARG A 131 5.26 -8.37 -9.35
CA ARG A 131 5.36 -7.55 -10.56
C ARG A 131 4.83 -8.28 -11.79
N THR A 132 5.18 -9.56 -11.95
CA THR A 132 4.68 -10.35 -13.08
C THR A 132 3.16 -10.55 -13.04
N GLU A 133 2.58 -10.74 -11.85
CA GLU A 133 1.12 -10.83 -11.69
C GLU A 133 0.44 -9.48 -11.99
N ASP A 134 1.01 -8.37 -11.52
CA ASP A 134 0.50 -7.03 -11.77
C ASP A 134 0.57 -6.67 -13.27
N ASP A 135 1.67 -7.01 -13.95
CA ASP A 135 1.84 -6.80 -15.40
C ASP A 135 0.82 -7.62 -16.20
N GLN A 136 0.58 -8.87 -15.80
CA GLN A 136 -0.45 -9.72 -16.43
C GLN A 136 -1.86 -9.15 -16.21
N ARG A 137 -2.16 -8.68 -14.98
CA ARG A 137 -3.43 -8.04 -14.66
C ARG A 137 -3.63 -6.79 -15.51
N LEU A 138 -2.60 -5.94 -15.63
CA LEU A 138 -2.67 -4.72 -16.43
C LEU A 138 -2.90 -5.05 -17.91
N ALA A 139 -2.19 -6.04 -18.46
CA ALA A 139 -2.36 -6.46 -19.85
C ALA A 139 -3.79 -6.98 -20.15
N MET A 140 -4.41 -7.67 -19.19
CA MET A 140 -5.77 -8.21 -19.35
C MET A 140 -6.88 -7.20 -19.00
N HIS A 141 -6.55 -6.12 -18.29
CA HIS A 141 -7.51 -5.14 -17.78
C HIS A 141 -8.43 -4.61 -18.87
N ASP A 142 -7.87 -4.10 -19.96
CA ASP A 142 -8.64 -3.46 -21.02
C ASP A 142 -9.55 -4.44 -21.76
N GLN A 143 -9.10 -5.69 -21.93
CA GLN A 143 -9.92 -6.74 -22.53
C GLN A 143 -11.09 -7.12 -21.63
N VAL A 144 -10.84 -7.29 -20.33
CA VAL A 144 -11.87 -7.63 -19.35
C VAL A 144 -12.90 -6.49 -19.26
N ASP A 145 -12.44 -5.25 -19.22
CA ASP A 145 -13.31 -4.08 -19.13
C ASP A 145 -14.12 -3.86 -20.42
N ALA A 146 -13.53 -4.09 -21.60
CA ALA A 146 -14.27 -4.08 -22.86
C ALA A 146 -15.37 -5.15 -22.90
N GLN A 147 -15.04 -6.39 -22.49
CA GLN A 147 -15.99 -7.49 -22.42
C GLN A 147 -17.11 -7.20 -21.42
N LEU A 148 -16.79 -6.61 -20.27
CA LEU A 148 -17.77 -6.23 -19.26
C LEU A 148 -18.68 -5.10 -19.75
N ARG A 149 -18.11 -4.07 -20.40
CA ARG A 149 -18.87 -2.97 -21.02
C ARG A 149 -19.88 -3.50 -22.04
N GLN A 150 -19.44 -4.36 -22.95
CA GLN A 150 -20.31 -5.01 -23.93
C GLN A 150 -21.39 -5.85 -23.24
N TRP A 151 -21.00 -6.63 -22.23
CA TRP A 151 -21.95 -7.47 -21.52
C TRP A 151 -23.02 -6.66 -20.80
N LYS A 152 -22.68 -5.55 -20.14
CA LYS A 152 -23.69 -4.75 -19.40
C LYS A 152 -24.50 -3.81 -20.28
N ASP A 153 -24.04 -3.54 -21.51
CA ASP A 153 -24.66 -2.58 -22.41
C ASP A 153 -26.17 -2.83 -22.59
N GLY A 154 -26.97 -1.76 -22.48
CA GLY A 154 -28.44 -1.83 -22.54
C GLY A 154 -29.17 -2.53 -21.39
N LYS A 155 -28.48 -3.18 -20.43
CA LYS A 155 -29.13 -3.90 -19.30
C LYS A 155 -28.53 -3.62 -17.92
N GLN A 156 -27.75 -2.55 -17.79
CA GLN A 156 -27.02 -2.15 -16.58
C GLN A 156 -27.92 -2.00 -15.34
N GLN A 157 -29.17 -1.57 -15.54
CA GLN A 157 -30.17 -1.35 -14.49
C GLN A 157 -31.19 -2.48 -14.37
N ASN A 158 -31.08 -3.53 -15.19
CA ASN A 158 -31.99 -4.67 -15.18
C ASN A 158 -31.32 -5.88 -14.54
N LEU A 159 -31.48 -6.01 -13.23
CA LEU A 159 -30.91 -7.11 -12.45
C LEU A 159 -31.29 -8.50 -13.01
N ARG A 160 -32.52 -8.68 -13.49
CA ARG A 160 -32.98 -9.98 -13.99
C ARG A 160 -32.22 -10.39 -15.24
N ALA A 161 -32.04 -9.46 -16.17
CA ALA A 161 -31.27 -9.67 -17.40
C ALA A 161 -29.78 -9.88 -17.11
N LEU A 162 -29.22 -9.19 -16.12
CA LEU A 162 -27.83 -9.41 -15.70
C LEU A 162 -27.66 -10.81 -15.11
N LEU A 163 -28.50 -11.21 -14.14
CA LEU A 163 -28.44 -12.53 -13.51
C LEU A 163 -28.58 -13.68 -14.51
N SER A 164 -29.49 -13.57 -15.49
CA SER A 164 -29.67 -14.63 -16.49
C SER A 164 -28.48 -14.77 -17.43
N SER A 165 -27.63 -13.76 -17.56
CA SER A 165 -26.54 -13.71 -18.54
C SER A 165 -25.13 -13.72 -17.94
N VAL A 166 -24.97 -13.91 -16.62
CA VAL A 166 -23.64 -14.04 -15.97
C VAL A 166 -22.82 -15.19 -16.55
N HIS A 167 -23.49 -16.30 -16.92
CA HIS A 167 -22.85 -17.48 -17.50
C HIS A 167 -22.09 -17.21 -18.81
N LEU A 168 -22.42 -16.12 -19.53
CA LEU A 168 -21.72 -15.71 -20.75
C LEU A 168 -20.31 -15.16 -20.48
N LEU A 169 -20.10 -14.58 -19.30
CA LEU A 169 -18.80 -14.08 -18.87
C LEU A 169 -17.99 -15.15 -18.14
N LEU A 170 -18.69 -16.01 -17.41
CA LEU A 170 -18.10 -17.04 -16.56
C LEU A 170 -18.73 -18.40 -16.89
N PRO A 171 -18.09 -19.24 -17.74
CA PRO A 171 -18.67 -20.51 -18.17
C PRO A 171 -18.90 -21.51 -17.03
N ASN A 172 -18.22 -21.33 -15.89
CA ASN A 172 -18.39 -22.14 -14.69
C ASN A 172 -19.67 -21.80 -13.90
N PHE A 173 -20.44 -20.79 -14.32
CA PHE A 173 -21.73 -20.46 -13.70
C PHE A 173 -22.88 -21.25 -14.30
N THR A 174 -23.76 -21.74 -13.43
CA THR A 174 -25.02 -22.33 -13.85
C THR A 174 -25.90 -21.26 -14.52
N PRO A 175 -26.37 -21.48 -15.75
CA PRO A 175 -27.28 -20.54 -16.40
C PRO A 175 -28.60 -20.48 -15.62
N ILE A 176 -29.09 -19.25 -15.40
CA ILE A 176 -30.36 -19.00 -14.71
C ILE A 176 -31.38 -18.60 -15.77
N GLY A 177 -32.48 -19.34 -15.86
CA GLY A 177 -33.55 -19.02 -16.79
C GLY A 177 -34.32 -17.78 -16.35
N ILE A 178 -34.69 -16.89 -17.29
CA ILE A 178 -35.51 -15.71 -16.97
C ILE A 178 -36.83 -16.11 -16.30
N HIS A 179 -37.40 -17.26 -16.69
CA HIS A 179 -38.63 -17.81 -16.12
C HIS A 179 -38.50 -18.18 -14.63
N GLU A 180 -37.29 -18.47 -14.15
CA GLU A 180 -37.04 -18.81 -12.75
C GLU A 180 -36.97 -17.56 -11.85
N ILE A 181 -36.80 -16.36 -12.43
CA ILE A 181 -36.56 -15.10 -11.72
C ILE A 181 -37.62 -14.03 -12.06
N ILE A 182 -38.86 -14.46 -12.27
CA ILE A 182 -40.01 -13.55 -12.51
C ILE A 182 -40.50 -12.89 -11.21
N GLU A 183 -40.44 -13.58 -10.07
CA GLU A 183 -40.89 -13.03 -8.78
C GLU A 183 -39.73 -12.39 -8.03
N ALA A 184 -39.95 -11.25 -7.35
CA ALA A 184 -38.92 -10.54 -6.59
C ALA A 184 -38.21 -11.42 -5.55
N SER A 185 -38.95 -12.29 -4.87
CA SER A 185 -38.41 -13.28 -3.91
C SER A 185 -37.47 -14.30 -4.57
N LYS A 186 -37.72 -14.67 -5.84
CA LYS A 186 -36.84 -15.57 -6.60
C LYS A 186 -35.61 -14.83 -7.11
N VAL A 187 -35.77 -13.58 -7.54
CA VAL A 187 -34.64 -12.68 -7.91
C VAL A 187 -33.68 -12.53 -6.73
N LYS A 188 -34.18 -12.22 -5.52
CA LYS A 188 -33.35 -12.12 -4.30
C LYS A 188 -32.55 -13.39 -4.02
N ARG A 189 -33.20 -14.56 -4.10
CA ARG A 189 -32.52 -15.85 -3.87
C ARG A 189 -31.48 -16.17 -4.94
N ALA A 190 -31.77 -15.88 -6.21
CA ALA A 190 -30.81 -16.02 -7.29
C ALA A 190 -29.61 -15.10 -7.10
N TYR A 191 -29.85 -13.82 -6.81
CA TYR A 191 -28.84 -12.80 -6.54
C TYR A 191 -27.89 -13.22 -5.39
N MET A 192 -28.43 -13.61 -4.24
CA MET A 192 -27.63 -14.05 -3.09
C MET A 192 -26.72 -15.24 -3.42
N ARG A 193 -27.23 -16.23 -4.17
CA ARG A 193 -26.42 -17.37 -4.62
C ARG A 193 -25.32 -16.95 -5.60
N THR A 194 -25.62 -16.05 -6.52
CA THR A 194 -24.67 -15.56 -7.52
C THR A 194 -23.54 -14.75 -6.88
N ILE A 195 -23.87 -13.77 -6.03
CA ILE A 195 -22.91 -12.95 -5.29
C ILE A 195 -22.00 -13.81 -4.40
N ALA A 196 -22.56 -14.81 -3.71
CA ALA A 196 -21.76 -15.72 -2.89
C ALA A 196 -20.70 -16.48 -3.70
N LYS A 197 -20.98 -16.80 -4.97
CA LYS A 197 -20.01 -17.47 -5.86
C LYS A 197 -19.01 -16.51 -6.51
N LEU A 198 -19.40 -15.27 -6.77
CA LEU A 198 -18.54 -14.24 -7.36
C LEU A 198 -17.63 -13.55 -6.34
N HIS A 199 -17.86 -13.75 -5.04
CA HIS A 199 -17.09 -13.10 -4.00
C HIS A 199 -15.61 -13.50 -4.09
N PRO A 200 -14.66 -12.55 -4.11
CA PRO A 200 -13.24 -12.82 -4.35
C PRO A 200 -12.61 -13.77 -3.32
N ASP A 201 -13.09 -13.76 -2.08
CA ASP A 201 -12.65 -14.68 -1.01
C ASP A 201 -13.10 -16.14 -1.21
N LYS A 202 -14.21 -16.35 -1.95
CA LYS A 202 -14.78 -17.69 -2.19
C LYS A 202 -14.35 -18.30 -3.52
N LEU A 203 -13.57 -17.58 -4.32
CA LEU A 203 -12.94 -18.13 -5.49
C LEU A 203 -11.91 -19.18 -5.05
N ALA A 204 -11.93 -20.35 -5.70
CA ALA A 204 -11.00 -21.42 -5.36
C ALA A 204 -9.54 -20.93 -5.49
N LYS A 205 -8.68 -21.40 -4.58
CA LYS A 205 -7.24 -21.11 -4.64
C LYS A 205 -6.68 -21.70 -5.94
N GLY A 206 -6.34 -20.86 -6.92
CA GLY A 206 -5.90 -21.27 -8.26
C GLY A 206 -6.89 -20.99 -9.39
N VAL A 207 -7.97 -20.22 -9.15
CA VAL A 207 -8.79 -19.67 -10.23
C VAL A 207 -7.93 -18.75 -11.11
N ASP A 208 -8.11 -18.89 -12.43
CA ASP A 208 -7.44 -18.08 -13.44
C ASP A 208 -7.58 -16.57 -13.16
N LEU A 209 -6.49 -15.82 -13.39
CA LEU A 209 -6.41 -14.39 -13.09
C LEU A 209 -7.52 -13.61 -13.81
N ARG A 210 -7.77 -13.92 -15.09
CA ARG A 210 -8.85 -13.30 -15.88
C ARG A 210 -10.21 -13.56 -15.24
N THR A 211 -10.46 -14.80 -14.84
CA THR A 211 -11.73 -15.21 -14.20
C THR A 211 -11.95 -14.47 -12.88
N SER A 212 -10.90 -14.27 -12.09
CA SER A 212 -10.95 -13.49 -10.84
C SER A 212 -11.25 -12.01 -11.09
N MET A 213 -10.61 -11.41 -12.11
CA MET A 213 -10.88 -10.03 -12.52
C MET A 213 -12.32 -9.84 -12.97
N VAL A 214 -12.81 -10.69 -13.88
CA VAL A 214 -14.18 -10.67 -14.38
C VAL A 214 -15.18 -10.85 -13.23
N SER A 215 -14.94 -11.81 -12.33
CA SER A 215 -15.82 -12.06 -11.19
C SER A 215 -15.97 -10.83 -10.30
N SER A 216 -14.85 -10.16 -10.01
CA SER A 216 -14.81 -8.96 -9.19
C SER A 216 -15.57 -7.80 -9.85
N SER A 217 -15.41 -7.61 -11.16
CA SER A 217 -16.14 -6.56 -11.88
C SER A 217 -17.64 -6.85 -11.99
N VAL A 218 -18.03 -8.11 -12.26
CA VAL A 218 -19.44 -8.53 -12.30
C VAL A 218 -20.09 -8.39 -10.93
N PHE A 219 -19.37 -8.70 -9.85
CA PHE A 219 -19.83 -8.51 -8.48
C PHE A 219 -20.25 -7.05 -8.23
N THR A 220 -19.41 -6.07 -8.62
CA THR A 220 -19.74 -4.65 -8.48
C THR A 220 -21.00 -4.26 -9.26
N VAL A 221 -21.07 -4.66 -10.53
CA VAL A 221 -22.23 -4.35 -11.39
C VAL A 221 -23.53 -4.95 -10.85
N LEU A 222 -23.48 -6.18 -10.34
CA LEU A 222 -24.66 -6.83 -9.76
C LEU A 222 -25.12 -6.17 -8.45
N ASN A 223 -24.20 -5.66 -7.62
CA ASN A 223 -24.57 -4.91 -6.41
C ASN A 223 -25.27 -3.59 -6.77
N GLU A 224 -24.73 -2.85 -7.75
CA GLU A 224 -25.36 -1.61 -8.23
C GLU A 224 -26.77 -1.88 -8.77
N ALA A 225 -26.93 -2.92 -9.61
CA ALA A 225 -28.23 -3.33 -10.13
C ALA A 225 -29.18 -3.86 -9.03
N TRP A 226 -28.66 -4.47 -7.97
CA TRP A 226 -29.45 -4.90 -6.82
C TRP A 226 -30.00 -3.72 -6.03
N ASP A 227 -29.20 -2.67 -5.83
CA ASP A 227 -29.66 -1.45 -5.18
C ASP A 227 -30.76 -0.74 -5.99
N ALA A 228 -30.60 -0.67 -7.32
CA ALA A 228 -31.63 -0.17 -8.21
C ALA A 228 -32.91 -1.02 -8.17
N PHE A 229 -32.76 -2.35 -8.14
CA PHE A 229 -33.90 -3.28 -8.04
C PHE A 229 -34.69 -3.11 -6.74
N LYS A 230 -34.00 -2.97 -5.59
CA LYS A 230 -34.65 -2.68 -4.30
C LYS A 230 -35.46 -1.39 -4.35
N ALA A 231 -34.90 -0.34 -4.96
CA ALA A 231 -35.58 0.95 -5.11
C ALA A 231 -36.83 0.87 -6.01
N GLN A 232 -36.81 0.06 -7.06
CA GLN A 232 -37.94 -0.13 -7.98
C GLN A 232 -39.07 -0.97 -7.38
N GLU A 233 -38.74 -2.04 -6.66
CA GLU A 233 -39.72 -3.03 -6.18
C GLU A 233 -40.16 -2.78 -4.72
N GLY A 234 -39.65 -1.71 -4.09
CA GLY A 234 -39.97 -1.35 -2.70
C GLY A 234 -39.48 -2.38 -1.67
N VAL A 235 -38.51 -3.20 -2.04
CA VAL A 235 -37.93 -4.25 -1.19
C VAL A 235 -36.78 -3.65 -0.39
N SER A 236 -37.08 -3.03 0.76
CA SER A 236 -36.07 -2.63 1.75
C SER A 236 -35.52 -3.82 2.52
#